data_AF-A0A829ZTF8-F1
#
_entry.id   AF-A0A829ZTF8-F1
#
_cell.length_a   1.000
_cell.length_b   1.000
_cell.length_c   1.000
_cell.angle_alpha   90.00
_cell.angle_beta   90.00
_cell.angle_gamma   90.00
#
_symmetry.space_group_name_H-M   'P 1'
#
loop_
_entity.id
_entity.type
_entity.pdbx_description
1 polymer ?
#
loop_
_entity_poly.entity_id
_entity_poly.type
_entity_poly.pdbx_seq_one_letter_code
_entity_poly.pdbx_strand_id
1 'polypeptide(L)'
;MLRLKDPQLTLWDALLPSDLVQLNPELARVDELLDDDRFMAPFISRFEARLGRPTIPIETYLRLMYLKHRYGLGYEVLVQEVNDSIKWRRFCRIPLTHKVPHATTLIKLTKRCGPGVVEELNKALVQEAREKKIIRGKKLQVDTTVVEANIHHPTDAGLLADGVRVITRTVKKIPLKPRN
;
A
#
# COMPACT_ATOMS: atom_id res chain seq x y z
N MET A 1 14.55 0.72 -13.35
CA MET A 1 13.65 1.45 -14.26
C MET A 1 12.19 1.34 -13.80
N LEU A 2 11.44 2.45 -13.80
CA LEU A 2 10.01 2.47 -13.48
C LEU A 2 9.19 1.98 -14.68
N ARG A 3 8.17 1.15 -14.44
CA ARG A 3 7.15 0.79 -15.42
C ARG A 3 5.80 1.24 -14.88
N LEU A 4 5.06 2.01 -15.66
CA LEU A 4 3.76 2.55 -15.25
C LEU A 4 2.63 1.61 -15.66
N LYS A 5 2.57 1.28 -16.94
CA LYS A 5 1.56 0.41 -17.55
C LYS A 5 2.21 -0.74 -18.33
N ASP A 6 1.52 -1.88 -18.42
CA ASP A 6 1.86 -2.98 -19.31
C ASP A 6 0.75 -3.15 -20.38
N PRO A 7 1.01 -2.76 -21.65
CA PRO A 7 -0.05 -2.67 -22.65
C PRO A 7 -0.41 -4.01 -23.32
N GLN A 8 0.27 -5.13 -23.02
CA GLN A 8 0.07 -6.37 -23.78
C GLN A 8 -0.78 -7.39 -23.03
N LEU A 9 -2.08 -7.38 -23.35
CA LEU A 9 -2.90 -8.59 -23.26
C LEU A 9 -2.37 -9.61 -24.27
N THR A 10 -2.12 -10.84 -23.82
CA THR A 10 -1.64 -11.89 -24.69
C THR A 10 -2.78 -12.49 -25.52
N LEU A 11 -2.45 -13.16 -26.62
CA LEU A 11 -3.43 -13.86 -27.47
C LEU A 11 -4.36 -14.77 -26.63
N TRP A 12 -3.82 -15.41 -25.58
CA TRP A 12 -4.59 -16.26 -24.68
C TRP A 12 -5.65 -15.50 -23.88
N ASP A 13 -5.37 -14.25 -23.50
CA ASP A 13 -6.33 -13.41 -22.76
C ASP A 13 -7.52 -12.99 -23.65
N ALA A 14 -7.32 -12.93 -24.97
CA ALA A 14 -8.36 -12.62 -25.95
C ALA A 14 -9.27 -13.82 -26.28
N LEU A 15 -8.78 -15.05 -26.05
CA LEU A 15 -9.51 -16.29 -26.31
C LEU A 15 -10.37 -16.75 -25.11
N LEU A 16 -10.31 -16.05 -23.98
CA LEU A 16 -11.08 -16.41 -22.79
C LEU A 16 -12.59 -16.16 -22.99
N PRO A 17 -13.45 -17.10 -22.52
CA PRO A 17 -14.89 -16.87 -22.43
C PRO A 17 -15.23 -15.60 -21.65
N SER A 18 -16.28 -14.89 -22.07
CA SER A 18 -16.75 -13.63 -21.48
C SER A 18 -16.97 -13.72 -19.96
N ASP A 19 -17.43 -14.87 -19.46
CA ASP A 19 -17.78 -15.07 -18.06
C ASP A 19 -16.55 -15.10 -17.13
N LEU A 20 -15.39 -15.52 -17.67
CA LEU A 20 -14.10 -15.50 -16.98
C LEU A 20 -13.44 -14.12 -17.06
N VAL A 21 -13.80 -13.36 -18.08
CA VAL A 21 -13.35 -11.99 -18.34
C VAL A 21 -14.10 -10.98 -17.48
N GLN A 22 -15.38 -11.22 -17.20
CA GLN A 22 -16.22 -10.29 -16.49
C GLN A 22 -15.82 -10.19 -15.01
N LEU A 23 -15.36 -9.00 -14.64
CA LEU A 23 -15.08 -8.63 -13.26
C LEU A 23 -16.39 -8.47 -12.47
N ASN A 24 -16.32 -8.72 -11.17
CA ASN A 24 -17.41 -8.35 -10.26
C ASN A 24 -17.67 -6.83 -10.36
N PRO A 25 -18.94 -6.37 -10.32
CA PRO A 25 -19.29 -4.95 -10.32
C PRO A 25 -18.43 -4.05 -9.42
N GLU A 26 -18.02 -4.51 -8.24
CA GLU A 26 -17.12 -3.76 -7.37
C GLU A 26 -15.74 -3.57 -8.03
N LEU A 27 -15.10 -4.68 -8.42
CA LEU A 27 -13.78 -4.66 -9.03
C LEU A 27 -13.77 -3.90 -10.36
N ALA A 28 -14.86 -3.96 -11.14
CA ALA A 28 -14.99 -3.19 -12.37
C ALA A 28 -14.97 -1.68 -12.12
N ARG A 29 -15.67 -1.20 -11.10
CA ARG A 29 -15.66 0.22 -10.70
C ARG A 29 -14.29 0.66 -10.20
N VAL A 30 -13.62 -0.20 -9.44
CA VAL A 30 -12.27 0.08 -8.95
C VAL A 30 -11.24 0.04 -10.08
N ASP A 31 -11.41 -0.85 -11.07
CA ASP A 31 -10.56 -0.90 -12.25
C ASP A 31 -10.66 0.40 -13.05
N GLU A 32 -11.88 0.91 -13.28
CA GLU A 32 -12.13 2.20 -13.92
C GLU A 32 -11.53 3.38 -13.13
N LEU A 33 -11.64 3.34 -11.80
CA LEU A 33 -11.02 4.34 -10.92
C LEU A 33 -9.50 4.34 -11.06
N LEU A 34 -8.87 3.16 -11.00
CA LEU A 34 -7.41 3.01 -11.04
C LEU A 34 -6.80 3.17 -12.45
N ASP A 35 -7.64 3.27 -13.49
CA ASP A 35 -7.19 3.58 -14.84
C ASP A 35 -6.84 5.07 -15.04
N ASP A 36 -7.25 5.96 -14.12
CA ASP A 36 -6.84 7.37 -14.12
C ASP A 36 -5.33 7.53 -13.81
N ASP A 37 -4.61 8.16 -14.75
CA ASP A 37 -3.16 8.39 -14.66
C ASP A 37 -2.75 9.21 -13.42
N ARG A 38 -3.68 9.95 -12.80
CA ARG A 38 -3.44 10.68 -11.55
C ARG A 38 -3.00 9.76 -10.41
N PHE A 39 -3.42 8.49 -10.39
CA PHE A 39 -2.96 7.52 -9.38
C PHE A 39 -1.53 7.04 -9.62
N MET A 40 -1.00 7.23 -10.83
CA MET A 40 0.39 6.89 -11.17
C MET A 40 1.35 8.03 -10.80
N ALA A 41 0.89 9.28 -10.79
CA ALA A 41 1.71 10.47 -10.56
C ALA A 41 2.54 10.44 -9.25
N PRO A 42 2.02 9.99 -8.09
CA PRO A 42 2.79 9.89 -6.84
C PRO A 42 4.02 8.97 -6.94
N PHE A 43 4.00 8.01 -7.87
CA PHE A 43 5.07 7.06 -8.07
C PHE A 43 6.11 7.57 -9.06
N ILE A 44 5.73 8.41 -10.03
CA ILE A 44 6.67 8.94 -11.02
C ILE A 44 7.75 9.79 -10.33
N SER A 45 7.32 10.70 -9.44
CA SER A 45 8.19 11.63 -8.72
C SER A 45 9.19 10.92 -7.78
N ARG A 46 8.81 9.77 -7.22
CA ARG A 46 9.60 9.05 -6.20
C ARG A 46 10.46 7.92 -6.76
N PHE A 47 10.15 7.42 -7.95
CA PHE A 47 10.77 6.23 -8.52
C PHE A 47 11.62 6.50 -9.78
N GLU A 48 12.33 7.64 -9.82
CA GLU A 48 13.26 8.05 -10.89
C GLU A 48 14.56 7.21 -10.98
N ALA A 49 14.45 5.88 -10.93
CA ALA A 49 15.61 5.01 -11.17
C ALA A 49 15.85 4.87 -12.68
N ARG A 50 16.77 5.68 -13.23
CA ARG A 50 17.21 5.65 -14.64
C ARG A 50 17.97 4.35 -15.03
N LEU A 51 18.50 3.61 -14.06
CA LEU A 51 19.29 2.39 -14.26
C LEU A 51 18.76 1.22 -13.41
N GLY A 52 18.98 -0.02 -13.86
CA GLY A 52 18.63 -1.26 -13.16
C GLY A 52 17.35 -1.97 -13.64
N ARG A 53 17.14 -3.22 -13.17
CA ARG A 53 16.02 -4.10 -13.58
C ARG A 53 14.68 -3.35 -13.50
N PRO A 54 13.81 -3.46 -14.51
CA PRO A 54 12.48 -2.87 -14.45
C PRO A 54 11.71 -3.43 -13.26
N THR A 55 11.10 -2.52 -12.49
CA THR A 55 10.17 -2.90 -11.41
C THR A 55 8.87 -3.42 -12.02
N ILE A 56 8.08 -4.14 -11.24
CA ILE A 56 6.70 -4.48 -11.63
C ILE A 56 5.95 -3.20 -12.01
N PRO A 57 5.01 -3.25 -12.96
CA PRO A 57 4.16 -2.12 -13.28
C PRO A 57 3.48 -1.59 -12.01
N ILE A 58 3.53 -0.27 -11.80
CA ILE A 58 2.91 0.37 -10.64
C ILE A 58 1.39 0.14 -10.63
N GLU A 59 0.76 0.11 -11.81
CA GLU A 59 -0.66 -0.19 -11.93
C GLU A 59 -1.00 -1.58 -11.35
N THR A 60 -0.17 -2.59 -11.64
CA THR A 60 -0.32 -3.95 -11.10
C THR A 60 -0.12 -3.95 -9.60
N TYR A 61 0.87 -3.21 -9.10
CA TYR A 61 1.12 -3.08 -7.67
C TYR A 61 -0.08 -2.47 -6.93
N LEU A 62 -0.63 -1.35 -7.42
CA LEU A 62 -1.77 -0.68 -6.81
C LEU A 62 -2.98 -1.61 -6.72
N ARG A 63 -3.27 -2.34 -7.79
CA ARG A 63 -4.37 -3.33 -7.84
C ARG A 63 -4.15 -4.48 -6.88
N LEU A 64 -2.92 -5.00 -6.79
CA LEU A 64 -2.56 -6.01 -5.79
C LEU A 64 -2.73 -5.49 -4.35
N MET A 65 -2.34 -4.24 -4.09
CA MET A 65 -2.53 -3.64 -2.76
C MET A 65 -3.99 -3.39 -2.41
N TYR A 66 -4.81 -3.01 -3.40
CA TYR A 66 -6.26 -2.93 -3.23
C TYR A 66 -6.83 -4.29 -2.80
N LEU A 67 -6.57 -5.37 -3.54
CA LEU A 67 -7.05 -6.72 -3.19
C LEU A 67 -6.58 -7.13 -1.79
N LYS A 68 -5.29 -6.90 -1.50
CA LYS A 68 -4.69 -7.20 -0.21
C LYS A 68 -5.48 -6.54 0.94
N HIS A 69 -5.78 -5.25 0.80
CA HIS A 69 -6.45 -4.49 1.85
C HIS A 69 -7.95 -4.83 1.92
N ARG A 70 -8.62 -4.94 0.77
CA ARG A 70 -10.05 -5.23 0.65
C ARG A 70 -10.44 -6.58 1.24
N TYR A 71 -9.57 -7.59 1.12
CA TYR A 71 -9.79 -8.95 1.62
C TYR A 71 -8.94 -9.29 2.85
N GLY A 72 -8.20 -8.34 3.41
CA GLY A 72 -7.39 -8.56 4.62
C GLY A 72 -6.25 -9.58 4.46
N LEU A 73 -5.72 -9.75 3.24
CA LEU A 73 -4.77 -10.82 2.92
C LEU A 73 -3.33 -10.49 3.35
N GLY A 74 -2.59 -11.54 3.70
CA GLY A 74 -1.12 -11.51 3.74
C GLY A 74 -0.52 -11.44 2.34
N TYR A 75 0.76 -11.06 2.21
CA TYR A 75 1.41 -10.95 0.90
C TYR A 75 1.54 -12.30 0.17
N GLU A 76 1.81 -13.38 0.90
CA GLU A 76 1.96 -14.72 0.30
C GLU A 76 0.62 -15.26 -0.18
N VAL A 77 -0.40 -15.18 0.68
CA VAL A 77 -1.78 -15.57 0.36
C VAL A 77 -2.30 -14.76 -0.83
N LEU A 78 -2.08 -13.44 -0.85
CA LEU A 78 -2.44 -12.60 -1.99
C LEU A 78 -1.85 -13.13 -3.31
N VAL A 79 -0.58 -13.49 -3.32
CA VAL A 79 0.09 -13.97 -4.54
C VAL A 79 -0.46 -15.33 -4.96
N GLN A 80 -0.78 -16.21 -4.01
CA GLN A 80 -1.41 -17.51 -4.29
C GLN A 80 -2.81 -17.33 -4.88
N GLU A 81 -3.68 -16.57 -4.21
CA GLU A 81 -5.05 -16.33 -4.67
C GLU A 81 -5.10 -15.63 -6.03
N VAL A 82 -4.21 -14.65 -6.25
CA VAL A 82 -4.08 -14.01 -7.57
C VAL A 82 -3.56 -15.00 -8.59
N ASN A 83 -2.69 -15.93 -8.24
CA ASN A 83 -2.20 -16.93 -9.18
C ASN A 83 -3.32 -17.90 -9.61
N ASP A 84 -4.22 -18.25 -8.69
CA ASP A 84 -5.27 -19.25 -8.89
C ASP A 84 -6.53 -18.65 -9.55
N SER A 85 -6.79 -17.35 -9.34
CA SER A 85 -7.98 -16.66 -9.87
C SER A 85 -7.70 -15.85 -11.14
N ILE A 86 -8.16 -16.34 -12.30
CA ILE A 86 -8.10 -15.62 -13.58
C ILE A 86 -8.67 -14.20 -13.48
N LYS A 87 -9.78 -14.02 -12.75
CA LYS A 87 -10.42 -12.71 -12.57
C LYS A 87 -9.51 -11.74 -11.82
N TRP A 88 -8.80 -12.21 -10.80
CA TRP A 88 -7.88 -11.37 -10.03
C TRP A 88 -6.61 -11.05 -10.81
N ARG A 89 -6.11 -11.99 -11.63
CA ARG A 89 -5.02 -11.70 -12.57
C ARG A 89 -5.40 -10.59 -13.55
N ARG A 90 -6.60 -10.69 -14.13
CA ARG A 90 -7.13 -9.70 -15.06
C ARG A 90 -7.32 -8.34 -14.40
N PHE A 91 -7.91 -8.30 -13.21
CA PHE A 91 -8.02 -7.07 -12.42
C PHE A 91 -6.66 -6.45 -12.18
N CYS A 92 -5.65 -7.25 -11.83
CA CYS A 92 -4.27 -6.79 -11.61
C CYS A 92 -3.46 -6.49 -12.88
N ARG A 93 -4.06 -6.59 -14.08
CA ARG A 93 -3.36 -6.45 -15.38
C ARG A 93 -2.16 -7.41 -15.52
N ILE A 94 -2.28 -8.63 -15.01
CA ILE A 94 -1.26 -9.68 -15.13
C ILE A 94 -1.71 -10.67 -16.21
N PRO A 95 -1.03 -10.73 -17.37
CA PRO A 95 -1.39 -11.69 -18.42
C PRO A 95 -1.26 -13.14 -17.93
N LEU A 96 -2.05 -14.05 -18.49
CA LEU A 96 -2.01 -15.46 -18.10
C LEU A 96 -0.64 -16.13 -18.31
N THR A 97 0.12 -15.69 -19.31
CA THR A 97 1.46 -16.23 -19.62
C THR A 97 2.55 -15.74 -18.67
N HIS A 98 2.32 -14.65 -17.94
CA HIS A 98 3.31 -14.05 -17.05
C HIS A 98 3.23 -14.63 -15.64
N LYS A 99 4.33 -14.59 -14.89
CA LYS A 99 4.32 -14.97 -13.46
C LYS A 99 3.78 -13.82 -12.61
N VAL A 100 2.96 -14.15 -11.62
CA VAL A 100 2.55 -13.18 -10.58
C VAL A 100 3.79 -12.70 -9.82
N PRO A 101 3.90 -11.41 -9.49
CA PRO A 101 5.00 -10.90 -8.67
C PRO A 101 5.14 -11.64 -7.35
N HIS A 102 6.37 -11.97 -6.95
CA HIS A 102 6.63 -12.59 -5.66
C HIS A 102 6.28 -11.65 -4.49
N ALA A 103 5.81 -12.24 -3.38
CA ALA A 103 5.47 -11.53 -2.15
C ALA A 103 6.60 -10.61 -1.65
N THR A 104 7.86 -11.08 -1.72
CA THR A 104 9.04 -10.29 -1.33
C THR A 104 9.23 -9.03 -2.18
N THR A 105 8.82 -9.06 -3.45
CA THR A 105 8.86 -7.89 -4.34
C THR A 105 7.84 -6.86 -3.90
N LEU A 106 6.62 -7.30 -3.55
CA LEU A 106 5.56 -6.43 -3.04
C LEU A 106 5.96 -5.79 -1.72
N ILE A 107 6.53 -6.57 -0.79
CA ILE A 107 7.02 -6.05 0.50
C ILE A 107 8.08 -4.96 0.30
N LYS A 108 9.07 -5.20 -0.56
CA LYS A 108 10.12 -4.22 -0.86
C LYS A 108 9.55 -2.96 -1.50
N LEU A 109 8.58 -3.11 -2.40
CA LEU A 109 7.94 -1.98 -3.07
C LEU A 109 7.11 -1.15 -2.09
N THR A 110 6.28 -1.77 -1.24
CA THR A 110 5.52 -1.09 -0.20
C THR A 110 6.42 -0.31 0.76
N LYS A 111 7.54 -0.90 1.19
CA LYS A 111 8.54 -0.21 2.01
C LYS A 111 9.12 1.02 1.31
N ARG A 112 9.30 0.95 -0.02
CA ARG A 112 9.84 2.04 -0.83
C ARG A 112 8.83 3.18 -1.06
N CYS A 113 7.54 2.87 -1.19
CA CYS A 113 6.47 3.88 -1.31
C CYS A 113 6.41 4.76 -0.05
N GLY A 114 6.45 4.12 1.13
CA GLY A 114 6.40 4.82 2.41
C GLY A 114 5.08 5.59 2.62
N PRO A 115 4.94 6.27 3.78
CA PRO A 115 3.69 6.93 4.16
C PRO A 115 3.31 8.10 3.25
N GLY A 116 4.29 8.84 2.71
CA GLY A 116 4.01 9.99 1.85
C GLY A 116 3.27 9.62 0.55
N VAL A 117 3.59 8.46 -0.06
CA VAL A 117 2.88 8.04 -1.29
C VAL A 117 1.41 7.74 -0.96
N VAL A 118 1.15 7.12 0.20
CA VAL A 118 -0.22 6.83 0.64
C VAL A 118 -1.01 8.11 0.85
N GLU A 119 -0.39 9.13 1.43
CA GLU A 119 -1.02 10.44 1.63
C GLU A 119 -1.35 11.11 0.28
N GLU A 120 -0.42 11.10 -0.66
CA GLU A 120 -0.62 11.63 -2.02
C GLU A 120 -1.74 10.89 -2.77
N LEU A 121 -1.80 9.56 -2.65
CA LEU A 121 -2.87 8.75 -3.24
C LEU A 121 -4.24 9.05 -2.62
N ASN A 122 -4.30 9.21 -1.30
CA ASN A 122 -5.53 9.60 -0.61
C ASN A 122 -6.00 10.99 -1.06
N LYS A 123 -5.08 11.94 -1.25
CA LYS A 123 -5.42 13.28 -1.79
C LYS A 123 -5.99 13.17 -3.21
N ALA A 124 -5.37 12.37 -4.08
CA ALA A 124 -5.87 12.13 -5.43
C ALA A 124 -7.27 11.50 -5.43
N LEU A 125 -7.49 10.49 -4.58
CA LEU A 125 -8.79 9.84 -4.43
C LEU A 125 -9.89 10.82 -3.97
N VAL A 126 -9.60 11.64 -2.96
CA VAL A 126 -10.56 12.65 -2.46
C VAL A 126 -10.86 13.70 -3.53
N GLN A 127 -9.85 14.13 -4.29
CA GLN A 127 -10.03 15.07 -5.38
C GLN A 127 -10.95 14.51 -6.47
N GLU A 128 -10.71 13.28 -6.92
CA GLU A 128 -11.54 12.63 -7.93
C GLU A 128 -12.99 12.44 -7.44
N ALA A 129 -13.18 12.00 -6.20
CA ALA A 129 -14.50 11.82 -5.61
C ALA A 129 -15.27 13.16 -5.48
N ARG A 130 -14.56 14.28 -5.29
CA ARG A 130 -15.15 15.62 -5.32
C ARG A 130 -15.55 16.03 -6.75
N GLU A 131 -14.71 15.77 -7.75
CA GLU A 131 -14.98 16.06 -9.16
C GLU A 131 -16.19 15.27 -9.68
N LYS A 132 -16.28 13.98 -9.31
CA LYS A 132 -17.44 13.10 -9.57
C LYS A 132 -18.67 13.44 -8.72
N LYS A 133 -18.60 14.47 -7.86
CA LYS A 133 -19.67 14.93 -6.95
C LYS A 133 -20.20 13.85 -6.00
N ILE A 134 -19.40 12.83 -5.73
CA ILE A 134 -19.70 11.73 -4.79
C ILE A 134 -19.62 12.27 -3.35
N ILE A 135 -18.56 13.03 -3.05
CA ILE A 135 -18.37 13.66 -1.74
C ILE A 135 -18.89 15.10 -1.78
N ARG A 136 -19.86 15.39 -0.92
CA ARG A 136 -20.30 16.76 -0.65
C ARG A 136 -19.60 17.23 0.62
N GLY A 137 -18.66 18.16 0.51
CA GLY A 137 -17.82 18.67 1.61
C GLY A 137 -18.55 19.41 2.75
N LYS A 138 -19.85 19.20 2.94
CA LYS A 138 -20.65 19.85 3.98
C LYS A 138 -20.47 19.23 5.37
N LYS A 139 -19.96 17.99 5.47
CA LYS A 139 -19.79 17.30 6.76
C LYS A 139 -18.55 16.41 6.71
N LEU A 140 -17.60 16.67 7.61
CA LEU A 140 -16.42 15.84 7.83
C LEU A 140 -16.69 14.95 9.05
N GLN A 141 -16.78 13.64 8.83
CA GLN A 141 -16.82 12.65 9.91
C GLN A 141 -15.44 12.03 10.03
N VAL A 142 -14.84 12.14 11.22
CA VAL A 142 -13.51 11.61 11.51
C VAL A 142 -13.67 10.43 12.44
N ASP A 143 -13.45 9.22 11.94
CA ASP A 143 -13.41 8.03 12.78
C ASP A 143 -12.01 7.92 13.39
N THR A 144 -11.93 8.00 14.72
CA THR A 144 -10.66 7.85 15.44
C THR A 144 -10.55 6.39 15.89
N THR A 145 -9.68 5.60 15.26
CA THR A 145 -9.37 4.26 15.77
C THR A 145 -8.40 4.37 16.94
N VAL A 146 -8.79 3.92 18.12
CA VAL A 146 -7.89 3.81 19.27
C VAL A 146 -6.89 2.69 18.96
N VAL A 147 -5.61 3.05 18.85
CA VAL A 147 -4.51 2.07 18.80
C VAL A 147 -4.01 1.91 20.23
N GLU A 148 -3.86 0.67 20.69
CA GLU A 148 -3.18 0.40 21.96
C GLU A 148 -1.77 1.00 21.88
N ALA A 149 -1.53 2.05 22.68
CA ALA A 149 -0.19 2.55 22.83
C ALA A 149 0.68 1.42 23.42
N ASN A 150 1.96 1.36 23.05
CA ASN A 150 2.90 0.39 23.58
C ASN A 150 3.26 0.75 25.03
N ILE A 151 2.27 0.60 25.92
CA ILE A 151 2.35 0.83 27.35
C ILE A 151 2.08 -0.52 28.01
N HIS A 152 3.04 -1.00 28.77
CA HIS A 152 2.81 -2.12 29.68
C HIS A 152 1.81 -1.70 30.75
N HIS A 153 1.01 -2.66 31.24
CA HIS A 153 0.00 -2.40 32.26
C HIS A 153 0.65 -1.75 33.50
N PRO A 154 0.11 -0.63 34.02
CA PRO A 154 0.74 0.11 35.10
C PRO A 154 0.65 -0.73 36.38
N THR A 155 1.79 -1.31 36.76
CA THR A 155 1.99 -1.86 38.10
C THR A 155 2.86 -0.87 38.88
N ASP A 156 2.63 -0.75 40.18
CA ASP A 156 3.39 0.19 41.03
C ASP A 156 4.91 -0.05 40.92
N ALA A 157 5.32 -1.32 40.80
CA ALA A 157 6.71 -1.71 40.58
C ALA A 157 7.25 -1.26 39.21
N GLY A 158 6.46 -1.39 38.14
CA GLY A 158 6.83 -0.94 36.80
C GLY A 158 6.99 0.58 36.72
N LEU A 159 6.08 1.32 37.37
CA LEU A 159 6.12 2.79 37.40
C LEU A 159 7.38 3.30 38.14
N LEU A 160 7.73 2.67 39.26
CA LEU A 160 8.95 2.99 40.00
C LEU A 160 10.22 2.68 39.18
N ALA A 161 10.24 1.53 38.49
CA ALA A 161 11.36 1.15 37.63
C ALA A 161 11.57 2.16 36.48
N ASP A 162 10.49 2.62 35.85
CA ASP A 162 10.53 3.65 34.81
C ASP A 162 11.03 4.99 35.38
N GLY A 163 10.58 5.38 36.57
CA GLY A 163 11.07 6.56 37.28
C GLY A 163 12.59 6.51 37.51
N VAL A 164 13.09 5.40 38.06
CA VAL A 164 14.54 5.18 38.28
C VAL A 164 15.31 5.24 36.97
N ARG A 165 14.79 4.62 35.91
CA ARG A 165 15.42 4.64 34.58
C ARG A 165 15.53 6.06 34.02
N VAL A 166 14.49 6.87 34.15
CA VAL A 166 14.48 8.26 33.68
C VAL A 166 15.48 9.11 34.48
N ILE A 167 15.47 9.01 35.81
CA ILE A 167 16.40 9.74 36.69
C ILE A 167 17.84 9.38 36.35
N THR A 168 18.17 8.08 36.28
CA THR A 168 19.52 7.60 35.98
C THR A 168 20.01 8.10 34.62
N ARG A 169 19.12 8.09 33.61
CA ARG A 169 19.43 8.61 32.27
C ARG A 169 19.72 10.12 32.30
N THR A 170 18.98 10.89 33.09
CA THR A 170 19.20 12.33 33.23
C THR A 170 20.51 12.62 33.96
N VAL A 171 20.80 11.89 35.05
CA VAL A 171 22.06 12.03 35.80
C VAL A 171 23.28 11.72 34.92
N LYS A 172 23.22 10.68 34.08
CA LYS A 172 24.30 10.35 33.13
C LYS A 172 24.59 11.44 32.09
N LYS A 173 23.63 12.31 31.81
CA LYS A 173 23.82 13.43 30.86
C LYS A 173 24.51 14.63 31.50
N ILE A 174 24.64 14.66 32.83
CA ILE A 174 25.36 15.72 33.52
C ILE A 174 26.85 15.40 33.42
N PRO A 175 27.67 16.27 32.78
CA PRO A 175 29.11 16.07 32.74
C PRO A 175 29.66 16.19 34.17
N LEU A 176 30.16 15.07 34.71
CA LEU A 176 30.87 15.08 35.99
C LEU A 176 32.18 15.83 35.82
N LYS A 177 32.26 17.04 36.38
CA LYS A 177 33.50 17.79 36.48
C LYS A 177 34.36 17.11 37.57
N PRO A 178 35.56 16.59 37.27
CA PRO A 178 36.41 16.03 38.31
C PRO A 178 36.77 17.14 39.31
N ARG A 179 36.55 16.87 40.60
CA ARG A 179 37.08 17.73 41.67
C ARG A 179 38.56 17.41 41.83
N ASN A 180 39.40 18.43 41.60
CA ASN A 180 40.78 18.47 42.08
C ASN A 180 40.81 18.56 43.61
#